data_AF-A0A0C9YCS5-F1
#
_entry.id   AF-A0A0C9YCS5-F1
#
_cell.length_a   1.000
_cell.length_b   1.000
_cell.length_c   1.000
_cell.angle_alpha   90.00
_cell.angle_beta   90.00
_cell.angle_gamma   90.00
#
_symmetry.space_group_name_H-M   'P 1'
#
loop_
_entity.id
_entity.type
_entity.pdbx_description
1 polymer ?
#
loop_
_entity_poly.entity_id
_entity_poly.type
_entity_poly.pdbx_seq_one_letter_code
_entity_poly.pdbx_strand_id
1 'polypeptide(L)' 'ILFKYNIQHDCCQAGCIASGKWAVLQEHVESGITETYIEHKPLDIFLINAHSFHNAHLIQAILP' A
#
# COMPACT_ATOMS: atom_id res chain seq x y z
N ILE A 1 12.29 2.16 7.18
CA ILE A 1 11.62 2.81 6.02
C ILE A 1 12.32 2.29 4.77
N LEU A 2 11.69 1.40 3.99
CA LEU A 2 12.28 0.84 2.77
C LEU A 2 12.31 1.85 1.61
N PHE A 3 11.36 2.79 1.59
CA PHE A 3 11.20 3.77 0.51
C PHE A 3 10.86 5.17 1.05
N LYS A 4 11.40 6.22 0.44
CA LYS A 4 11.13 7.64 0.79
C LYS A 4 9.93 8.24 0.04
N TYR A 5 9.25 7.44 -0.75
CA TYR A 5 8.20 7.83 -1.68
C TYR A 5 6.97 6.96 -1.47
N ASN A 6 5.81 7.40 -1.97
CA ASN A 6 4.59 6.60 -1.91
C ASN A 6 4.70 5.43 -2.90
N ILE A 7 5.07 4.28 -2.35
CA ILE A 7 5.26 3.04 -3.08
C ILE A 7 4.26 2.02 -2.54
N GLN A 8 3.53 1.40 -3.44
CA GLN A 8 2.56 0.35 -3.15
C GLN A 8 3.09 -0.98 -3.68
N HIS A 9 2.83 -2.07 -2.95
CA HIS A 9 3.16 -3.42 -3.42
C HIS A 9 2.20 -3.84 -4.54
N ASP A 10 2.71 -4.46 -5.62
CA ASP A 10 1.85 -5.02 -6.66
C ASP A 10 1.22 -6.35 -6.17
N CYS A 11 0.17 -6.21 -5.38
CA CYS A 11 -0.56 -7.33 -4.80
C CYS A 11 -1.27 -8.18 -5.86
N CYS A 12 -1.66 -7.56 -6.98
CA CYS A 12 -2.34 -8.23 -8.08
C CYS A 12 -1.40 -9.22 -8.76
N GLN A 13 -0.19 -8.77 -9.11
CA GLN A 13 0.80 -9.64 -9.73
C GLN A 13 1.38 -10.67 -8.75
N ALA A 14 1.56 -10.27 -7.48
CA ALA A 14 2.03 -11.19 -6.43
C ALA A 14 0.97 -12.22 -5.99
N GLY A 15 -0.31 -11.97 -6.27
CA GLY A 15 -1.43 -12.79 -5.79
C GLY A 15 -1.52 -12.79 -4.26
N CYS A 16 -1.34 -11.62 -3.64
CA CYS A 16 -1.53 -11.43 -2.20
C CYS A 16 -3.01 -11.61 -1.83
N ILE A 17 -3.29 -12.18 -0.66
CA ILE A 17 -4.65 -12.50 -0.22
C ILE A 17 -4.95 -11.89 1.14
N ALA A 18 -6.24 -11.65 1.42
CA ALA A 18 -6.72 -11.16 2.70
C ALA A 18 -6.76 -12.29 3.77
N SER A 19 -5.61 -12.89 4.08
CA SER A 19 -5.47 -13.96 5.07
C SER A 19 -5.16 -13.45 6.48
N GLY A 20 -4.52 -12.29 6.57
CA GLY A 20 -4.15 -11.68 7.84
C GLY A 20 -5.38 -11.18 8.60
N LYS A 21 -5.32 -11.20 9.94
CA LYS A 21 -6.33 -10.59 10.82
C LYS A 21 -5.65 -9.64 11.80
N TRP A 22 -6.30 -8.51 12.06
CA TRP A 22 -5.86 -7.55 13.08
C TRP A 22 -7.04 -6.97 13.83
N ALA A 23 -6.82 -6.63 15.09
CA ALA A 23 -7.78 -5.89 15.89
C ALA A 23 -7.72 -4.41 15.49
N VAL A 24 -8.87 -3.82 15.19
CA VAL A 24 -8.96 -2.39 14.85
C VAL A 24 -8.78 -1.58 16.12
N LEU A 25 -7.76 -0.73 16.13
CA LEU A 25 -7.51 0.23 17.21
C LEU A 25 -8.07 1.60 16.83
N GLN A 26 -8.88 2.18 17.71
CA GLN A 26 -9.33 3.56 17.61
C GLN A 26 -8.78 4.34 18.80
N GLU A 27 -8.10 5.46 18.54
CA GLU A 27 -7.42 6.24 19.60
C GLU A 27 -6.47 5.40 20.48
N HIS A 28 -5.86 4.36 19.89
CA HIS A 28 -5.03 3.35 20.56
C HIS A 28 -5.79 2.39 21.51
N VAL A 29 -7.11 2.35 21.48
CA VAL A 29 -7.93 1.40 22.24
C VAL A 29 -8.53 0.36 21.29
N GLU A 30 -8.52 -0.91 21.69
CA GLU A 30 -9.14 -1.99 20.92
C GLU A 30 -10.65 -1.76 20.82
N SER A 31 -11.16 -1.69 19.59
CA SER A 31 -12.57 -1.40 19.31
C SER A 31 -13.47 -2.63 19.39
N GLY A 32 -12.90 -3.82 19.60
CA GLY A 32 -13.61 -5.10 19.52
C GLY A 32 -13.93 -5.56 18.09
N ILE A 33 -13.55 -4.78 17.08
CA ILE A 33 -13.70 -5.12 15.66
C ILE A 33 -12.42 -5.80 15.18
N THR A 34 -12.57 -6.94 14.52
CA THR A 34 -11.47 -7.61 13.82
C THR A 34 -11.66 -7.44 12.32
N GLU A 35 -10.62 -6.97 11.64
CA GLU A 35 -10.59 -6.85 10.18
C GLU A 35 -9.56 -7.78 9.56
N THR A 36 -9.77 -8.09 8.28
CA THR A 36 -8.79 -8.82 7.48
C THR A 36 -7.88 -7.85 6.74
N TYR A 37 -6.57 -8.11 6.73
CA TYR A 37 -5.61 -7.33 5.95
C TYR A 37 -4.93 -8.20 4.88
N ILE A 38 -4.43 -7.54 3.83
CA ILE A 38 -3.71 -8.22 2.74
C ILE A 38 -2.33 -8.65 3.25
N GLU A 39 -2.11 -9.96 3.29
CA GLU A 39 -0.80 -10.52 3.64
C GLU A 39 0.09 -10.53 2.40
N HIS A 40 1.16 -9.72 2.44
CA HIS A 40 2.05 -9.56 1.31
C HIS A 40 3.02 -10.74 1.19
N LYS A 41 3.07 -11.33 0.00
CA LYS A 41 4.09 -12.32 -0.37
C LYS A 41 5.43 -11.63 -0.64
N PRO A 42 6.57 -12.33 -0.44
CA PRO A 42 7.91 -11.77 -0.67
C PRO A 42 8.24 -11.69 -2.17
N LEU A 43 7.55 -10.79 -2.87
CA LEU A 43 7.79 -10.47 -4.28
C LEU A 43 8.09 -8.98 -4.39
N ASP A 44 9.28 -8.62 -4.86
CA ASP A 44 9.76 -7.24 -4.91
C ASP A 44 9.29 -6.50 -6.17
N ILE A 45 7.97 -6.45 -6.38
CA ILE A 45 7.34 -5.66 -7.44
C ILE A 45 6.49 -4.59 -6.80
N PHE A 46 6.77 -3.36 -7.19
CA PHE A 46 6.18 -2.19 -6.57
C PHE A 46 5.70 -1.19 -7.61
N LEU A 47 4.57 -0.56 -7.30
CA LEU A 47 3.94 0.48 -8.08
C LEU A 47 4.21 1.82 -7.41
N ILE A 48 4.64 2.80 -8.20
CA ILE A 48 4.83 4.18 -7.74
C ILE A 48 3.58 4.97 -8.07
N ASN A 49 2.92 5.51 -7.04
CA ASN A 49 1.79 6.40 -7.26
C ASN A 49 2.29 7.80 -7.61
N ALA A 50 2.44 8.08 -8.91
CA ALA A 50 2.91 9.38 -9.39
C ALA A 50 1.98 10.55 -8.98
N HIS A 51 0.68 10.30 -8.77
CA HIS A 51 -0.27 11.32 -8.33
C HIS A 51 -0.07 11.77 -6.89
N SER A 52 0.56 10.94 -6.07
CA SER A 52 0.90 11.31 -4.68
C SER A 52 2.07 12.30 -4.59
N PHE A 53 2.78 12.55 -5.70
CA PHE A 53 3.89 13.49 -5.73
C PHE A 53 3.41 14.94 -5.86
N HIS A 54 4.08 15.85 -5.15
CA HIS A 54 3.82 17.29 -5.22
C HIS A 54 3.89 17.85 -6.66
N ASN A 55 4.72 17.24 -7.51
CA ASN A 55 4.94 17.62 -8.91
C ASN A 55 4.31 16.64 -9.91
N ALA A 56 3.24 15.93 -9.53
CA ALA A 56 2.55 14.97 -10.39
C ALA A 56 2.25 15.52 -11.81
N HIS A 57 1.88 16.79 -11.90
CA HIS A 57 1.60 17.48 -13.17
C HIS A 57 2.80 17.55 -14.12
N LEU A 58 4.03 17.74 -13.60
CA LEU A 58 5.25 17.77 -14.42
C LEU A 58 5.60 16.38 -14.93
N ILE A 59 5.40 15.36 -14.09
CA ILE A 59 5.63 13.96 -14.46
C ILE A 59 4.65 13.58 -15.58
N GLN A 60 3.37 13.93 -15.43
CA GLN A 60 2.36 13.63 -16.45
C GLN A 60 2.66 14.30 -17.80
N ALA A 61 3.22 15.50 -17.80
CA ALA A 61 3.57 16.22 -19.02
C ALA A 61 4.70 15.58 -19.86
N ILE A 62 5.49 14.68 -19.27
CA ILE A 62 6.60 13.98 -19.93
C ILE A 62 6.33 12.48 -20.15
N LEU A 63 5.17 11.99 -19.72
CA LEU A 63 4.75 10.62 -19.99
C LEU A 63 4.23 10.51 -21.44
N PRO A 64 4.51 9.40 -22.14
CA PRO A 64 4.12 9.18 -23.53
C PRO A 64 2.60 9.08 -23.73
#